data_AF-A0A553UUA6-F1
#
_entry.id   AF-A0A553UUA6-F1
#
_cell.length_a   1.000
_cell.length_b   1.000
_cell.length_c   1.000
_cell.angle_alpha   90.00
_cell.angle_beta   90.00
_cell.angle_gamma   90.00
#
_symmetry.space_group_name_H-M   'P 1'
#
loop_
_entity.id
_entity.type
_entity.pdbx_description
1 polymer ?
#
loop_
_entity_poly.entity_id
_entity_poly.type
_entity_poly.pdbx_seq_one_letter_code
_entity_poly.pdbx_strand_id
1 'polypeptide(L)'
;MFCLVLAVCGVGAMGETPLMLVATKIKNLMQKGNQDAMPGYDLIRSEVVQDSIPTLEELGLEFMHKISLFKKLKPKNEAEERFVTGLKKFEILHVLALIYGLILDEKNEDHQGVLTLSQVVQDYLKVLDFIYTPLIQAHQAGLDLSIYATTLSKNPLKPSDFKDLIQYFLKNEQVSPKPVLPVQAFFKDFRVAELAYDLTQHHFYNTLLGPSIGWDYADAYILVKFNAGKEFGEDNVVSQEDYTDLYKLYYAHYATRLLEFLDESYYYTFDDPLSSPELDIGILQKHPHLCLKPKYLRQKFQQACLDIFEKHTYDAQALQHSLQNLPLVSINNAPCLYNTQGKWQKIKSKDILCLALQKIP
;
A
#
# COMPACT_ATOMS: atom_id res chain seq x y z
N MET A 1 10.68 6.53 -27.08
CA MET A 1 9.63 7.41 -27.61
C MET A 1 8.33 6.62 -27.70
N PHE A 2 7.54 6.60 -26.63
CA PHE A 2 6.11 6.28 -26.59
C PHE A 2 5.58 6.90 -25.30
N CYS A 3 5.07 8.13 -25.40
CA CYS A 3 4.39 8.84 -24.33
C CYS A 3 2.93 8.39 -24.34
N LEU A 4 2.52 7.61 -23.33
CA LEU A 4 1.10 7.38 -23.08
C LEU A 4 0.58 8.57 -22.28
N VAL A 5 0.18 9.62 -22.99
CA VAL A 5 -0.56 10.73 -22.41
C VAL A 5 -1.95 10.20 -22.09
N LEU A 6 -2.26 10.04 -20.81
CA LEU A 6 -3.63 9.90 -20.33
C LEU A 6 -4.33 11.24 -20.62
N ALA A 7 -5.12 11.24 -21.70
CA ALA A 7 -5.99 12.35 -22.04
C ALA A 7 -7.07 12.49 -20.96
N VAL A 8 -7.00 13.61 -20.23
CA VAL A 8 -8.09 14.11 -19.40
C VAL A 8 -9.15 14.65 -20.36
N CYS A 9 -10.17 13.83 -20.63
CA CYS A 9 -11.35 14.28 -21.35
C CYS A 9 -12.43 14.74 -20.37
N GLY A 10 -12.71 16.04 -20.41
CA GLY A 10 -14.07 16.58 -20.53
C GLY A 10 -15.05 16.38 -19.36
N VAL A 11 -15.37 17.51 -18.71
CA VAL A 11 -16.55 17.71 -17.88
C VAL A 11 -17.81 17.53 -18.73
N GLY A 12 -18.30 16.29 -18.82
CA GLY A 12 -19.69 15.97 -19.14
C GLY A 12 -20.29 15.31 -17.90
N ALA A 13 -21.60 15.50 -17.66
CA ALA A 13 -22.31 14.87 -16.56
C ALA A 13 -22.14 13.33 -16.64
N MET A 14 -21.13 12.81 -15.94
CA MET A 14 -20.81 11.40 -15.90
C MET A 14 -21.72 10.75 -14.87
N GLY A 15 -22.58 9.83 -15.32
CA GLY A 15 -23.28 8.93 -14.41
C GLY A 15 -22.28 8.27 -13.45
N GLU A 16 -22.67 8.10 -12.20
CA GLU A 16 -21.82 7.48 -11.19
C GLU A 16 -21.28 6.13 -11.68
N THR A 17 -19.97 5.93 -11.55
CA THR A 17 -19.37 4.66 -11.98
C THR A 17 -19.93 3.50 -11.13
N PRO A 18 -19.97 2.26 -11.66
CA PRO A 18 -20.42 1.11 -10.88
C PRO A 18 -19.71 0.91 -9.54
N LEU A 19 -18.42 1.30 -9.45
CA LEU A 19 -17.65 1.27 -8.21
C LEU A 19 -18.16 2.32 -7.20
N MET A 20 -18.41 3.54 -7.67
CA MET A 20 -18.92 4.64 -6.83
C MET A 20 -20.34 4.37 -6.31
N LEU A 21 -21.18 3.69 -7.09
CA LEU A 21 -22.51 3.25 -6.62
C LEU A 21 -22.41 2.32 -5.39
N VAL A 22 -21.45 1.40 -5.39
CA VAL A 22 -21.23 0.49 -4.25
C VAL A 22 -20.64 1.24 -3.06
N ALA A 23 -19.64 2.10 -3.29
CA ALA A 23 -19.06 2.93 -2.23
C ALA A 23 -20.14 3.78 -1.52
N THR A 24 -21.06 4.35 -2.29
CA THR A 24 -22.17 5.16 -1.77
C THR A 24 -23.13 4.31 -0.94
N LYS A 25 -23.44 3.08 -1.36
CA LYS A 25 -24.25 2.15 -0.55
C LYS A 25 -23.58 1.79 0.77
N ILE A 26 -22.26 1.51 0.75
CA ILE A 26 -21.48 1.24 1.96
C ILE A 26 -21.56 2.45 2.90
N LYS A 27 -21.24 3.64 2.39
CA LYS A 27 -21.30 4.90 3.16
C LYS A 27 -22.68 5.12 3.78
N ASN A 28 -23.75 5.02 2.99
CA ASN A 28 -25.12 5.26 3.47
C ASN A 28 -25.53 4.26 4.56
N LEU A 29 -25.16 2.98 4.40
CA LEU A 29 -25.45 1.95 5.39
C LEU A 29 -24.73 2.23 6.72
N MET A 30 -23.45 2.63 6.67
CA MET A 30 -22.66 2.99 7.85
C MET A 30 -23.13 4.30 8.50
N GLN A 31 -23.53 5.29 7.70
CA GLN A 31 -24.11 6.53 8.21
C GLN A 31 -25.40 6.26 8.98
N LYS A 32 -26.27 5.41 8.42
CA LYS A 32 -27.51 4.99 9.09
C LYS A 32 -27.20 4.24 10.39
N GLY A 33 -26.31 3.24 10.36
CA GLY A 33 -25.93 2.51 11.58
C GLY A 33 -25.33 3.41 12.67
N ASN A 34 -24.54 4.41 12.29
CA ASN A 34 -23.97 5.38 13.22
C ASN A 34 -25.01 6.37 13.79
N GLN A 35 -26.08 6.67 13.05
CA GLN A 35 -27.19 7.51 13.53
C GLN A 35 -28.15 6.74 14.43
N ASP A 36 -28.41 5.48 14.11
CA ASP A 36 -29.34 4.61 14.82
C ASP A 36 -28.71 3.97 16.07
N ALA A 37 -27.37 4.01 16.21
CA ALA A 37 -26.68 3.55 17.40
C ALA A 37 -27.02 4.43 18.61
N MET A 38 -27.22 3.79 19.77
CA MET A 38 -27.57 4.49 21.01
C MET A 38 -26.43 5.44 21.44
N PRO A 39 -26.69 6.73 21.66
CA PRO A 39 -25.68 7.67 22.13
C PRO A 39 -25.05 7.21 23.45
N GLY A 40 -23.71 7.21 23.52
CA GLY A 40 -22.95 6.79 24.70
C GLY A 40 -22.68 5.28 24.81
N TYR A 41 -23.11 4.48 23.84
CA TYR A 41 -22.72 3.07 23.70
C TYR A 41 -21.58 2.89 22.69
N ASP A 42 -20.77 1.87 22.92
CA ASP A 42 -19.73 1.42 22.00
C ASP A 42 -20.36 1.00 20.65
N LEU A 43 -19.99 1.71 19.58
CA LEU A 43 -20.50 1.48 18.23
C LEU A 43 -20.21 0.06 17.74
N ILE A 44 -19.07 -0.52 18.14
CA ILE A 44 -18.62 -1.87 17.76
C ILE A 44 -19.61 -2.94 18.28
N ARG A 45 -20.22 -2.67 19.44
CA ARG A 45 -21.18 -3.58 20.12
C ARG A 45 -22.64 -3.26 19.82
N SER A 46 -22.92 -2.24 19.02
CA SER A 46 -24.29 -1.88 18.65
C SER A 46 -24.94 -2.98 17.81
N GLU A 47 -26.12 -3.46 18.22
CA GLU A 47 -26.89 -4.49 17.48
C GLU A 47 -27.17 -4.05 16.04
N VAL A 48 -27.53 -2.78 15.83
CA VAL A 48 -27.78 -2.22 14.50
C VAL A 48 -26.53 -2.28 13.61
N VAL A 49 -25.36 -2.03 14.17
CA VAL A 49 -24.08 -2.13 13.45
C VAL A 49 -23.76 -3.59 13.16
N GLN A 50 -23.87 -4.48 14.15
CA GLN A 50 -23.59 -5.91 14.00
C GLN A 50 -24.50 -6.57 12.95
N ASP A 51 -25.79 -6.23 12.94
CA ASP A 51 -26.77 -6.72 11.97
C ASP A 51 -26.48 -6.22 10.55
N SER A 52 -25.79 -5.08 10.41
CA SER A 52 -25.40 -4.56 9.10
C SER A 52 -24.18 -5.27 8.49
N ILE A 53 -23.37 -5.97 9.31
CA ILE A 53 -22.08 -6.56 8.89
C ILE A 53 -22.22 -7.54 7.71
N PRO A 54 -23.20 -8.47 7.66
CA PRO A 54 -23.35 -9.35 6.50
C PRO A 54 -23.58 -8.58 5.19
N THR A 55 -24.36 -7.49 5.23
CA THR A 55 -24.61 -6.64 4.06
C THR A 55 -23.36 -5.83 3.68
N LEU A 56 -22.62 -5.33 4.67
CA LEU A 56 -21.35 -4.64 4.43
C LEU A 56 -20.28 -5.58 3.83
N GLU A 57 -20.23 -6.85 4.24
CA GLU A 57 -19.35 -7.84 3.61
C GLU A 57 -19.70 -8.04 2.13
N GLU A 58 -20.99 -8.21 1.82
CA GLU A 58 -21.45 -8.39 0.43
C GLU A 58 -21.10 -7.18 -0.44
N LEU A 59 -21.40 -5.97 0.04
CA LEU A 59 -21.06 -4.73 -0.65
C LEU A 59 -19.54 -4.55 -0.77
N GLY A 60 -18.77 -4.89 0.26
CA GLY A 60 -17.31 -4.87 0.23
C GLY A 60 -16.73 -5.82 -0.81
N LEU A 61 -17.24 -7.05 -0.89
CA LEU A 61 -16.87 -8.00 -1.93
C LEU A 61 -17.27 -7.51 -3.33
N GLU A 62 -18.46 -6.92 -3.47
CA GLU A 62 -18.90 -6.30 -4.74
C GLU A 62 -17.94 -5.17 -5.14
N PHE A 63 -17.55 -4.32 -4.20
CA PHE A 63 -16.58 -3.25 -4.41
C PHE A 63 -15.26 -3.83 -4.92
N MET A 64 -14.68 -4.81 -4.23
CA MET A 64 -13.43 -5.48 -4.63
C MET A 64 -13.50 -6.10 -6.03
N HIS A 65 -14.65 -6.69 -6.41
CA HIS A 65 -14.84 -7.26 -7.75
C HIS A 65 -14.90 -6.22 -8.86
N LYS A 66 -15.32 -4.98 -8.56
CA LYS A 66 -15.35 -3.91 -9.54
C LYS A 66 -13.99 -3.25 -9.76
N ILE A 67 -13.03 -3.41 -8.85
CA ILE A 67 -11.67 -2.88 -8.98
C ILE A 67 -10.94 -3.57 -10.15
N SER A 68 -10.59 -2.79 -11.16
CA SER A 68 -9.93 -3.28 -12.38
C SER A 68 -8.59 -3.96 -12.13
N LEU A 69 -7.86 -3.54 -11.09
CA LEU A 69 -6.60 -4.14 -10.70
C LEU A 69 -6.77 -5.62 -10.32
N PHE A 70 -7.74 -5.94 -9.47
CA PHE A 70 -7.97 -7.31 -9.02
C PHE A 70 -8.54 -8.24 -10.09
N LYS A 71 -9.16 -7.72 -11.15
CA LYS A 71 -9.54 -8.53 -12.33
C LYS A 71 -8.33 -9.16 -13.04
N LYS A 72 -7.15 -8.58 -12.86
CA LYS A 72 -5.88 -9.07 -13.43
C LYS A 72 -5.24 -10.18 -12.60
N LEU A 73 -5.63 -10.31 -11.32
CA LEU A 73 -5.13 -11.32 -10.38
C LEU A 73 -6.01 -12.58 -10.47
N LYS A 74 -5.63 -13.51 -11.35
CA LYS A 74 -6.41 -14.72 -11.61
C LYS A 74 -5.76 -15.94 -10.94
N PRO A 75 -6.31 -16.48 -9.85
CA PRO A 75 -5.71 -17.65 -9.20
C PRO A 75 -5.64 -18.84 -10.17
N LYS A 76 -4.52 -19.57 -10.14
CA LYS A 76 -4.24 -20.74 -10.99
C LYS A 76 -4.62 -22.06 -10.32
N ASN A 77 -4.78 -22.06 -9.00
CA ASN A 77 -5.11 -23.22 -8.19
C ASN A 77 -5.83 -22.79 -6.90
N GLU A 78 -6.33 -23.76 -6.14
CA GLU A 78 -7.11 -23.53 -4.91
C GLU A 78 -6.32 -22.78 -3.84
N ALA A 79 -4.99 -22.99 -3.74
CA ALA A 79 -4.17 -22.28 -2.77
C ALA A 79 -4.06 -20.79 -3.12
N GLU A 80 -3.87 -20.46 -4.41
CA GLU A 80 -3.91 -19.08 -4.88
C GLU A 80 -5.30 -18.46 -4.71
N GLU A 81 -6.38 -19.24 -4.88
CA GLU A 81 -7.75 -18.75 -4.68
C GLU A 81 -8.00 -18.36 -3.22
N ARG A 82 -7.51 -19.16 -2.26
CA ARG A 82 -7.56 -18.82 -0.83
C ARG A 82 -6.76 -17.55 -0.53
N PHE A 83 -5.57 -17.40 -1.12
CA PHE A 83 -4.77 -16.18 -0.98
C PHE A 83 -5.51 -14.94 -1.50
N VAL A 84 -6.07 -15.01 -2.72
CA VAL A 84 -6.81 -13.90 -3.32
C VAL A 84 -8.08 -13.57 -2.53
N THR A 85 -8.75 -14.59 -2.00
CA THR A 85 -9.95 -14.40 -1.16
C THR A 85 -9.60 -13.72 0.15
N GLY A 86 -8.56 -14.16 0.85
CA GLY A 86 -8.13 -13.53 2.10
C GLY A 86 -7.62 -12.10 1.87
N LEU A 87 -6.93 -11.85 0.75
CA LEU A 87 -6.52 -10.51 0.33
C LEU A 87 -7.73 -9.58 0.20
N LYS A 88 -8.76 -9.99 -0.55
CA LYS A 88 -9.98 -9.18 -0.70
C LYS A 88 -10.66 -8.91 0.65
N LYS A 89 -10.72 -9.90 1.53
CA LYS A 89 -11.29 -9.74 2.87
C LYS A 89 -10.49 -8.77 3.73
N PHE A 90 -9.16 -8.81 3.65
CA PHE A 90 -8.29 -7.85 4.30
C PHE A 90 -8.56 -6.43 3.79
N GLU A 91 -8.67 -6.27 2.48
CA GLU A 91 -8.92 -4.98 1.84
C GLU A 91 -10.33 -4.41 2.10
N ILE A 92 -11.31 -5.25 2.40
CA ILE A 92 -12.63 -4.78 2.86
C ILE A 92 -12.50 -3.98 4.16
N LEU A 93 -11.64 -4.40 5.08
CA LEU A 93 -11.41 -3.70 6.35
C LEU A 93 -10.93 -2.27 6.11
N HIS A 94 -9.97 -2.09 5.20
CA HIS A 94 -9.46 -0.76 4.83
C HIS A 94 -10.52 0.14 4.19
N VAL A 95 -11.35 -0.41 3.30
CA VAL A 95 -12.46 0.36 2.70
C VAL A 95 -13.46 0.80 3.75
N LEU A 96 -13.84 -0.09 4.68
CA LEU A 96 -14.71 0.26 5.79
C LEU A 96 -14.06 1.35 6.65
N ALA A 97 -12.77 1.22 6.97
CA ALA A 97 -12.08 2.17 7.83
C ALA A 97 -12.00 3.59 7.22
N LEU A 98 -11.73 3.68 5.91
CA LEU A 98 -11.66 4.95 5.19
C LEU A 98 -13.03 5.59 5.00
N ILE A 99 -14.06 4.80 4.63
CA ILE A 99 -15.41 5.34 4.46
C ILE A 99 -15.98 5.79 5.81
N TYR A 100 -15.69 5.05 6.90
CA TYR A 100 -16.13 5.48 8.22
C TYR A 100 -15.43 6.76 8.68
N GLY A 101 -14.12 6.84 8.48
CA GLY A 101 -13.38 8.05 8.79
C GLY A 101 -13.89 9.29 8.03
N LEU A 102 -14.26 9.14 6.76
CA LEU A 102 -14.95 10.22 6.01
C LEU A 102 -16.27 10.65 6.69
N ILE A 103 -17.05 9.71 7.23
CA ILE A 103 -18.31 10.02 7.94
C ILE A 103 -18.03 10.82 9.23
N LEU A 104 -16.91 10.53 9.91
CA LEU A 104 -16.48 11.26 11.11
C LEU A 104 -16.03 12.68 10.76
N ASP A 105 -15.21 12.82 9.70
CA ASP A 105 -14.72 14.12 9.24
C ASP A 105 -15.86 15.04 8.78
N GLU A 106 -16.86 14.49 8.08
CA GLU A 106 -18.05 15.25 7.65
C GLU A 106 -18.89 15.80 8.82
N LYS A 107 -18.73 15.25 10.04
CA LYS A 107 -19.39 15.75 11.25
C LYS A 107 -18.55 16.78 12.00
N ASN A 108 -17.26 16.89 11.71
CA ASN A 108 -16.34 17.72 12.48
C ASN A 108 -16.12 19.08 11.80
N GLU A 109 -16.73 20.13 12.37
CA GLU A 109 -16.68 21.49 11.82
C GLU A 109 -15.25 22.08 11.77
N ASP A 110 -14.31 21.55 12.55
CA ASP A 110 -12.92 22.02 12.61
C ASP A 110 -12.03 21.45 11.48
N HIS A 111 -12.48 20.45 10.72
CA HIS A 111 -11.71 19.85 9.64
C HIS A 111 -11.85 20.67 8.34
N GLN A 112 -10.94 21.64 8.15
CA GLN A 112 -10.87 22.46 6.94
C GLN A 112 -10.43 21.64 5.72
N GLY A 113 -11.41 21.15 4.96
CA GLY A 113 -11.21 20.51 3.66
C GLY A 113 -12.15 19.33 3.49
N VAL A 114 -13.37 19.57 2.99
CA VAL A 114 -14.36 18.51 2.80
C VAL A 114 -13.88 17.57 1.69
N LEU A 115 -13.21 16.48 2.08
CA LEU A 115 -12.93 15.37 1.18
C LEU A 115 -14.25 14.78 0.69
N THR A 116 -14.29 14.39 -0.57
CA THR A 116 -15.47 13.71 -1.13
C THR A 116 -15.25 12.20 -1.10
N LEU A 117 -16.32 11.42 -1.04
CA LEU A 117 -16.24 9.96 -1.20
C LEU A 117 -15.48 9.56 -2.46
N SER A 118 -15.61 10.33 -3.54
CA SER A 118 -14.85 10.09 -4.77
C SER A 118 -13.35 10.24 -4.55
N GLN A 119 -12.92 11.30 -3.85
CA GLN A 119 -11.50 11.51 -3.51
C GLN A 119 -10.96 10.36 -2.65
N VAL A 120 -11.70 9.94 -1.61
CA VAL A 120 -11.33 8.81 -0.75
C VAL A 120 -11.15 7.52 -1.55
N VAL A 121 -12.10 7.19 -2.43
CA VAL A 121 -12.01 6.01 -3.30
C VAL A 121 -10.81 6.12 -4.25
N GLN A 122 -10.54 7.29 -4.83
CA GLN A 122 -9.39 7.45 -5.73
C GLN A 122 -8.05 7.32 -5.00
N ASP A 123 -7.92 7.85 -3.80
CA ASP A 123 -6.69 7.72 -3.01
C ASP A 123 -6.48 6.28 -2.55
N TYR A 124 -7.54 5.58 -2.16
CA TYR A 124 -7.47 4.14 -1.88
C TYR A 124 -7.07 3.31 -3.10
N LEU A 125 -7.58 3.63 -4.30
CA LEU A 125 -7.15 2.94 -5.52
C LEU A 125 -5.66 3.15 -5.83
N LYS A 126 -5.07 4.28 -5.46
CA LYS A 126 -3.61 4.49 -5.55
C LYS A 126 -2.85 3.61 -4.56
N VAL A 127 -3.36 3.45 -3.34
CA VAL A 127 -2.79 2.51 -2.35
C VAL A 127 -2.78 1.09 -2.91
N LEU A 128 -3.91 0.63 -3.46
CA LEU A 128 -3.99 -0.70 -4.05
C LEU A 128 -3.03 -0.88 -5.23
N ASP A 129 -2.87 0.13 -6.09
CA ASP A 129 -1.88 0.10 -7.17
C ASP A 129 -0.45 0.02 -6.63
N PHE A 130 -0.12 0.83 -5.62
CA PHE A 130 1.19 0.84 -4.96
C PHE A 130 1.54 -0.51 -4.32
N ILE A 131 0.56 -1.13 -3.64
CA ILE A 131 0.75 -2.40 -2.92
C ILE A 131 0.77 -3.58 -3.90
N TYR A 132 -0.22 -3.72 -4.77
CA TYR A 132 -0.47 -4.98 -5.48
C TYR A 132 0.02 -5.05 -6.91
N THR A 133 0.26 -3.91 -7.60
CA THR A 133 0.67 -3.95 -9.01
C THR A 133 1.93 -4.80 -9.26
N PRO A 134 3.02 -4.69 -8.47
CA PRO A 134 4.19 -5.54 -8.66
C PRO A 134 3.89 -7.03 -8.51
N LEU A 135 3.11 -7.41 -7.49
CA LEU A 135 2.73 -8.80 -7.24
C LEU A 135 1.89 -9.37 -8.39
N ILE A 136 0.91 -8.60 -8.85
CA ILE A 136 0.02 -8.99 -9.96
C ILE A 136 0.83 -9.16 -11.25
N GLN A 137 1.72 -8.23 -11.57
CA GLN A 137 2.58 -8.34 -12.74
C GLN A 137 3.52 -9.55 -12.64
N ALA A 138 4.08 -9.82 -11.47
CA ALA A 138 4.93 -10.98 -11.25
C ALA A 138 4.16 -12.30 -11.44
N HIS A 139 2.93 -12.36 -10.92
CA HIS A 139 2.04 -13.51 -11.08
C HIS A 139 1.67 -13.79 -12.53
N GLN A 140 1.35 -12.74 -13.28
CA GLN A 140 1.12 -12.81 -14.73
C GLN A 140 2.35 -13.27 -15.50
N ALA A 141 3.54 -12.97 -14.98
CA ALA A 141 4.82 -13.39 -15.53
C ALA A 141 5.30 -14.77 -15.04
N GLY A 142 4.48 -15.48 -14.23
CA GLY A 142 4.74 -16.87 -13.85
C GLY A 142 4.99 -17.11 -12.35
N LEU A 143 5.06 -16.07 -11.51
CA LEU A 143 5.11 -16.25 -10.06
C LEU A 143 3.87 -17.03 -9.58
N ASP A 144 4.10 -17.97 -8.66
CA ASP A 144 3.04 -18.70 -7.95
C ASP A 144 2.78 -18.00 -6.60
N LEU A 145 1.53 -17.60 -6.34
CA LEU A 145 1.18 -16.87 -5.12
C LEU A 145 1.32 -17.73 -3.86
N SER A 146 1.19 -19.06 -3.96
CA SER A 146 1.39 -19.96 -2.83
C SER A 146 2.86 -20.00 -2.40
N ILE A 147 3.79 -19.96 -3.36
CA ILE A 147 5.22 -19.86 -3.09
C ILE A 147 5.54 -18.49 -2.49
N TYR A 148 5.00 -17.41 -3.08
CA TYR A 148 5.16 -16.06 -2.54
C TYR A 148 4.66 -15.96 -1.08
N ALA A 149 3.48 -16.50 -0.81
CA ALA A 149 2.89 -16.53 0.52
C ALA A 149 3.72 -17.33 1.53
N THR A 150 4.30 -18.46 1.08
CA THR A 150 5.21 -19.26 1.90
C THR A 150 6.48 -18.48 2.24
N THR A 151 7.04 -17.73 1.27
CA THR A 151 8.23 -16.89 1.51
C THR A 151 7.92 -15.78 2.51
N LEU A 152 6.80 -15.06 2.35
CA LEU A 152 6.36 -14.04 3.32
C LEU A 152 6.20 -14.60 4.73
N SER A 153 5.65 -15.81 4.85
CA SER A 153 5.39 -16.43 6.16
C SER A 153 6.66 -16.84 6.91
N LYS A 154 7.77 -17.08 6.20
CA LYS A 154 9.04 -17.49 6.82
C LYS A 154 9.78 -16.33 7.46
N ASN A 155 9.75 -15.16 6.82
CA ASN A 155 10.42 -13.95 7.27
C ASN A 155 9.40 -12.80 7.31
N PRO A 156 8.45 -12.80 8.24
CA PRO A 156 7.40 -11.79 8.28
C PRO A 156 7.97 -10.46 8.74
N LEU A 157 7.93 -9.46 7.86
CA LEU A 157 8.14 -8.06 8.23
C LEU A 157 6.88 -7.50 8.87
N LYS A 158 7.01 -6.54 9.79
CA LYS A 158 5.88 -5.86 10.40
C LYS A 158 5.82 -4.42 9.92
N PRO A 159 4.63 -3.87 9.59
CA PRO A 159 4.54 -2.47 9.21
C PRO A 159 5.08 -1.53 10.30
N SER A 160 4.94 -1.88 11.59
CA SER A 160 5.48 -1.14 12.73
C SER A 160 6.98 -0.84 12.63
N ASP A 161 7.74 -1.70 11.92
CA ASP A 161 9.18 -1.54 11.74
C ASP A 161 9.54 -0.28 10.93
N PHE A 162 8.58 0.29 10.19
CA PHE A 162 8.76 1.47 9.35
C PHE A 162 8.33 2.79 10.01
N LYS A 163 7.86 2.76 11.27
CA LYS A 163 7.35 3.94 11.98
C LYS A 163 8.33 5.12 11.94
N ASP A 164 9.59 4.88 12.25
CA ASP A 164 10.60 5.95 12.32
C ASP A 164 10.89 6.55 10.94
N LEU A 165 10.89 5.74 9.87
CA LEU A 165 11.08 6.20 8.50
C LEU A 165 9.87 7.03 8.04
N ILE A 166 8.65 6.58 8.30
CA ILE A 166 7.42 7.35 8.02
C ILE A 166 7.48 8.70 8.73
N GLN A 167 7.80 8.72 10.02
CA GLN A 167 7.90 9.95 10.81
C GLN A 167 9.02 10.88 10.33
N TYR A 168 10.15 10.32 9.86
CA TYR A 168 11.20 11.09 9.25
C TYR A 168 10.69 11.82 8.00
N PHE A 169 10.04 11.13 7.07
CA PHE A 169 9.56 11.76 5.83
C PHE A 169 8.40 12.72 6.05
N LEU A 170 7.51 12.45 7.02
CA LEU A 170 6.48 13.41 7.44
C LEU A 170 7.09 14.75 7.90
N LYS A 171 8.14 14.69 8.73
CA LYS A 171 8.83 15.89 9.24
C LYS A 171 9.67 16.60 8.19
N ASN A 172 10.15 15.86 7.19
CA ASN A 172 11.03 16.37 6.14
C ASN A 172 10.30 16.56 4.80
N GLU A 173 8.96 16.54 4.79
CA GLU A 173 8.20 16.86 3.58
C GLU A 173 8.54 18.30 3.15
N GLN A 174 9.31 18.43 2.06
CA GLN A 174 9.77 19.72 1.59
C GLN A 174 8.66 20.44 0.81
N VAL A 175 7.78 21.11 1.55
CA VAL A 175 6.72 21.96 0.97
C VAL A 175 7.31 23.27 0.43
N SER A 176 8.43 23.74 0.99
CA SER A 176 9.14 24.95 0.54
C SER A 176 10.60 25.01 1.03
N PRO A 177 11.58 25.48 0.22
CA PRO A 177 11.44 25.72 -1.22
C PRO A 177 11.11 24.40 -1.93
N LYS A 178 10.36 24.47 -3.05
CA LYS A 178 10.00 23.26 -3.79
C LYS A 178 11.29 22.57 -4.26
N PRO A 179 11.54 21.31 -3.86
CA PRO A 179 12.76 20.62 -4.25
C PRO A 179 12.75 20.35 -5.75
N VAL A 180 13.88 19.92 -6.32
CA VAL A 180 13.91 19.51 -7.74
C VAL A 180 12.93 18.36 -8.04
N LEU A 181 12.48 18.29 -9.30
CA LEU A 181 11.37 17.43 -9.73
C LEU A 181 11.45 15.94 -9.29
N PRO A 182 12.62 15.26 -9.28
CA PRO A 182 12.68 13.86 -8.83
C PRO A 182 12.32 13.67 -7.34
N VAL A 183 12.71 14.62 -6.49
CA VAL A 183 12.37 14.63 -5.06
C VAL A 183 10.88 14.88 -4.85
N GLN A 184 10.28 15.79 -5.65
CA GLN A 184 8.83 16.00 -5.62
C GLN A 184 8.06 14.73 -6.02
N ALA A 185 8.55 14.00 -7.03
CA ALA A 185 7.94 12.75 -7.46
C ALA A 185 8.01 11.68 -6.36
N PHE A 186 9.12 11.61 -5.62
CA PHE A 186 9.22 10.74 -4.43
C PHE A 186 8.17 11.11 -3.38
N PHE A 187 8.09 12.37 -2.96
CA PHE A 187 7.13 12.77 -1.93
C PHE A 187 5.68 12.59 -2.36
N LYS A 188 5.37 12.74 -3.65
CA LYS A 188 4.03 12.43 -4.19
C LYS A 188 3.64 10.97 -3.98
N ASP A 189 4.56 10.05 -4.25
CA ASP A 189 4.33 8.61 -4.06
C ASP A 189 4.46 8.21 -2.59
N PHE A 190 5.25 8.93 -1.78
CA PHE A 190 5.35 8.75 -0.34
C PHE A 190 4.02 8.97 0.36
N ARG A 191 3.23 9.97 -0.05
CA ARG A 191 1.88 10.16 0.50
C ARG A 191 0.96 8.95 0.33
N VAL A 192 1.15 8.17 -0.75
CA VAL A 192 0.42 6.92 -0.95
C VAL A 192 0.97 5.81 -0.04
N ALA A 193 2.29 5.75 0.13
CA ALA A 193 2.93 4.80 1.04
C ALA A 193 2.60 5.07 2.51
N GLU A 194 2.46 6.34 2.90
CA GLU A 194 2.04 6.75 4.24
C GLU A 194 0.60 6.34 4.53
N LEU A 195 -0.36 6.63 3.63
CA LEU A 195 -1.72 6.12 3.76
C LEU A 195 -1.75 4.58 3.84
N ALA A 196 -0.92 3.90 3.04
CA ALA A 196 -0.81 2.44 3.12
C ALA A 196 -0.27 1.96 4.46
N TYR A 197 0.68 2.69 5.06
CA TYR A 197 1.18 2.42 6.40
C TYR A 197 0.10 2.67 7.45
N ASP A 198 -0.61 3.79 7.40
CA ASP A 198 -1.65 4.13 8.39
C ASP A 198 -2.84 3.18 8.34
N LEU A 199 -3.20 2.67 7.16
CA LEU A 199 -4.16 1.57 7.00
C LEU A 199 -3.73 0.26 7.67
N THR A 200 -2.46 0.13 8.08
CA THR A 200 -2.01 -1.02 8.89
C THR A 200 -1.98 -0.73 10.39
N GLN A 201 -2.18 0.53 10.78
CA GLN A 201 -2.19 0.95 12.18
C GLN A 201 -3.64 1.01 12.68
N HIS A 202 -3.94 0.27 13.74
CA HIS A 202 -5.24 0.21 14.38
C HIS A 202 -5.46 1.38 15.35
N HIS A 203 -5.25 2.61 14.88
CA HIS A 203 -5.62 3.82 15.62
C HIS A 203 -6.17 4.90 14.67
N PHE A 204 -6.83 5.90 15.26
CA PHE A 204 -7.28 7.08 14.53
C PHE A 204 -6.09 7.96 14.16
N TYR A 205 -5.87 8.18 12.87
CA TYR A 205 -4.81 9.04 12.34
C TYR A 205 -5.38 10.04 11.34
N ASN A 206 -4.80 11.24 11.35
CA ASN A 206 -4.91 12.17 10.23
C ASN A 206 -3.81 11.80 9.23
N THR A 207 -4.21 11.56 7.99
CA THR A 207 -3.36 11.05 6.92
C THR A 207 -2.94 12.18 5.96
N LEU A 208 -1.87 12.00 5.18
CA LEU A 208 -1.53 12.97 4.12
C LEU A 208 -2.47 12.91 2.91
N LEU A 209 -3.14 11.77 2.71
CA LEU A 209 -4.13 11.52 1.67
C LEU A 209 -5.33 10.76 2.22
N GLY A 210 -6.52 11.12 1.76
CA GLY A 210 -7.75 10.50 2.25
C GLY A 210 -8.22 11.14 3.57
N PRO A 211 -9.33 10.61 4.13
CA PRO A 211 -9.90 11.12 5.36
C PRO A 211 -9.07 10.65 6.56
N SER A 212 -9.47 11.04 7.75
CA SER A 212 -9.07 10.30 8.94
C SER A 212 -9.47 8.82 8.81
N ILE A 213 -8.85 7.93 9.58
CA ILE A 213 -9.15 6.50 9.55
C ILE A 213 -9.94 6.12 10.81
N GLY A 214 -11.14 5.55 10.64
CA GLY A 214 -11.98 5.09 11.75
C GLY A 214 -12.22 3.58 11.70
N TRP A 215 -11.70 2.81 12.65
CA TRP A 215 -11.72 1.35 12.61
C TRP A 215 -12.98 0.67 13.13
N ASP A 216 -13.93 1.41 13.72
CA ASP A 216 -15.08 0.84 14.45
C ASP A 216 -15.90 -0.19 13.63
N TYR A 217 -16.15 0.10 12.34
CA TYR A 217 -16.87 -0.85 11.47
C TYR A 217 -16.03 -2.05 11.03
N ALA A 218 -14.71 -1.88 10.92
CA ALA A 218 -13.80 -2.99 10.71
C ALA A 218 -13.70 -3.87 11.97
N ASP A 219 -13.71 -3.27 13.17
CA ASP A 219 -13.72 -3.99 14.45
C ASP A 219 -15.01 -4.79 14.61
N ALA A 220 -16.16 -4.16 14.32
CA ALA A 220 -17.45 -4.84 14.33
C ALA A 220 -17.48 -6.00 13.32
N TYR A 221 -16.88 -5.82 12.14
CA TYR A 221 -16.75 -6.88 11.16
C TYR A 221 -15.95 -8.07 11.71
N ILE A 222 -14.80 -7.82 12.34
CA ILE A 222 -13.93 -8.87 12.88
C ILE A 222 -14.60 -9.59 14.06
N LEU A 223 -15.23 -8.84 14.97
CA LEU A 223 -15.99 -9.38 16.09
C LEU A 223 -17.11 -10.32 15.63
N VAL A 224 -17.91 -9.91 14.65
CA VAL A 224 -19.06 -10.69 14.16
C VAL A 224 -18.61 -11.89 13.34
N LYS A 225 -17.63 -11.73 12.45
CA LYS A 225 -17.24 -12.77 11.48
C LYS A 225 -16.28 -13.80 12.05
N PHE A 226 -15.40 -13.39 12.94
CA PHE A 226 -14.32 -14.25 13.46
C PHE A 226 -14.45 -14.53 14.95
N ASN A 227 -15.44 -13.95 15.63
CA ASN A 227 -15.61 -14.12 17.07
C ASN A 227 -14.34 -13.68 17.85
N ALA A 228 -13.51 -12.83 17.24
CA ALA A 228 -12.32 -12.26 17.85
C ALA A 228 -12.72 -11.18 18.87
N GLY A 229 -11.92 -10.99 19.91
CA GLY A 229 -12.17 -9.89 20.84
C GLY A 229 -13.20 -10.13 21.96
N LYS A 230 -13.62 -11.38 22.20
CA LYS A 230 -14.70 -11.69 23.16
C LYS A 230 -14.30 -11.85 24.62
N GLU A 231 -13.02 -11.74 24.98
CA GLU A 231 -12.54 -12.12 26.33
C GLU A 231 -11.93 -11.00 27.20
N PHE A 232 -11.94 -9.73 26.77
CA PHE A 232 -11.39 -8.65 27.61
C PHE A 232 -12.48 -7.72 28.17
N GLY A 233 -12.31 -7.34 29.44
CA GLY A 233 -13.11 -6.33 30.13
C GLY A 233 -13.10 -4.97 29.42
N GLU A 234 -13.81 -4.01 30.00
CA GLU A 234 -14.40 -2.79 29.40
C GLU A 234 -13.62 -1.95 28.37
N ASP A 235 -12.33 -2.16 28.13
CA ASP A 235 -11.49 -1.15 27.47
C ASP A 235 -10.97 -1.44 26.06
N ASN A 236 -11.12 -2.63 25.45
CA ASN A 236 -10.96 -2.80 23.98
C ASN A 236 -11.60 -4.09 23.48
N VAL A 237 -12.57 -3.97 22.57
CA VAL A 237 -13.27 -5.14 22.00
C VAL A 237 -12.38 -5.88 21.00
N VAL A 238 -11.56 -5.20 20.19
CA VAL A 238 -10.65 -5.83 19.23
C VAL A 238 -9.28 -5.15 19.34
N SER A 239 -8.20 -5.92 19.35
CA SER A 239 -6.83 -5.41 19.44
C SER A 239 -6.10 -5.48 18.09
N GLN A 240 -5.01 -4.72 17.93
CA GLN A 240 -4.11 -4.85 16.77
C GLN A 240 -3.58 -6.29 16.59
N GLU A 241 -3.41 -7.03 17.70
CA GLU A 241 -2.94 -8.41 17.66
C GLU A 241 -3.96 -9.34 17.00
N ASP A 242 -5.26 -9.15 17.27
CA ASP A 242 -6.34 -9.92 16.62
C ASP A 242 -6.28 -9.78 15.09
N TYR A 243 -6.10 -8.57 14.59
CA TYR A 243 -5.90 -8.32 13.15
C TYR A 243 -4.62 -8.96 12.63
N THR A 244 -3.53 -8.77 13.37
CA THR A 244 -2.22 -9.28 12.97
C THR A 244 -2.23 -10.79 12.88
N ASP A 245 -2.91 -11.50 13.78
CA ASP A 245 -3.02 -12.97 13.74
C ASP A 245 -3.89 -13.46 12.58
N LEU A 246 -5.04 -12.83 12.36
CA LEU A 246 -5.96 -13.19 11.28
C LEU A 246 -5.37 -12.91 9.89
N TYR A 247 -4.64 -11.81 9.75
CA TYR A 247 -4.19 -11.29 8.46
C TYR A 247 -2.66 -11.12 8.36
N LYS A 248 -1.88 -11.84 9.19
CA LYS A 248 -0.41 -11.74 9.24
C LYS A 248 0.28 -11.71 7.88
N LEU A 249 -0.23 -12.52 6.96
CA LEU A 249 0.34 -12.67 5.63
C LEU A 249 0.21 -11.38 4.81
N TYR A 250 -0.92 -10.69 4.94
CA TYR A 250 -1.21 -9.47 4.19
C TYR A 250 -0.54 -8.25 4.83
N TYR A 251 -0.45 -8.22 6.17
CA TYR A 251 0.42 -7.26 6.87
C TYR A 251 1.89 -7.41 6.45
N ALA A 252 2.41 -8.64 6.35
CA ALA A 252 3.77 -8.88 5.86
C ALA A 252 3.94 -8.45 4.40
N HIS A 253 2.91 -8.58 3.57
CA HIS A 253 2.92 -8.05 2.20
C HIS A 253 2.99 -6.53 2.18
N TYR A 254 2.17 -5.83 2.97
CA TYR A 254 2.24 -4.37 3.11
C TYR A 254 3.62 -3.92 3.59
N ALA A 255 4.14 -4.56 4.64
CA ALA A 255 5.48 -4.29 5.18
C ALA A 255 6.58 -4.50 4.13
N THR A 256 6.48 -5.54 3.30
CA THR A 256 7.40 -5.76 2.17
C THR A 256 7.37 -4.63 1.15
N ARG A 257 6.17 -4.13 0.84
CA ARG A 257 6.00 -3.01 -0.11
C ARG A 257 6.54 -1.70 0.46
N LEU A 258 6.36 -1.47 1.76
CA LEU A 258 6.97 -0.37 2.49
C LEU A 258 8.49 -0.48 2.49
N LEU A 259 9.06 -1.66 2.80
CA LEU A 259 10.50 -1.91 2.73
C LEU A 259 11.06 -1.54 1.36
N GLU A 260 10.47 -2.09 0.29
CA GLU A 260 10.96 -1.82 -1.07
C GLU A 260 10.98 -0.31 -1.34
N PHE A 261 10.01 0.45 -0.84
CA PHE A 261 9.88 1.89 -1.07
C PHE A 261 10.73 2.78 -0.15
N LEU A 262 10.78 2.47 1.14
CA LEU A 262 11.37 3.33 2.15
C LEU A 262 12.83 3.02 2.43
N ASP A 263 13.30 1.79 2.16
CA ASP A 263 14.68 1.41 2.45
C ASP A 263 15.66 2.34 1.73
N GLU A 264 16.60 2.89 2.49
CA GLU A 264 17.59 3.90 2.08
C GLU A 264 17.02 5.14 1.35
N SER A 265 15.70 5.33 1.30
CA SER A 265 15.07 6.33 0.42
C SER A 265 15.34 7.78 0.80
N TYR A 266 15.90 8.04 1.98
CA TYR A 266 16.30 9.39 2.38
C TYR A 266 17.39 9.95 1.46
N TYR A 267 18.21 9.11 0.82
CA TYR A 267 19.18 9.56 -0.18
C TYR A 267 18.54 10.18 -1.42
N TYR A 268 17.26 9.89 -1.73
CA TYR A 268 16.58 10.63 -2.81
C TYR A 268 16.48 12.12 -2.49
N THR A 269 16.40 12.50 -1.21
CA THR A 269 16.40 13.91 -0.79
C THR A 269 17.76 14.59 -1.01
N PHE A 270 18.84 13.81 -1.18
CA PHE A 270 20.17 14.34 -1.49
C PHE A 270 20.33 14.63 -2.99
N ASP A 271 19.41 14.14 -3.83
CA ASP A 271 19.38 14.46 -5.26
C ASP A 271 18.80 15.85 -5.57
N ASP A 272 19.08 16.82 -4.69
CA ASP A 272 18.79 18.24 -4.85
C ASP A 272 20.12 19.01 -4.87
N PRO A 273 20.38 19.89 -5.86
CA PRO A 273 21.61 20.70 -5.91
C PRO A 273 21.86 21.56 -4.67
N LEU A 274 20.84 21.82 -3.86
CA LEU A 274 20.94 22.58 -2.61
C LEU A 274 21.14 21.68 -1.38
N SER A 275 21.07 20.36 -1.53
CA SER A 275 21.30 19.41 -0.45
C SER A 275 22.79 19.31 -0.09
N SER A 276 23.06 19.12 1.20
CA SER A 276 24.39 18.86 1.73
C SER A 276 24.32 17.62 2.64
N PRO A 277 24.88 16.46 2.23
CA PRO A 277 25.62 16.24 1.00
C PRO A 277 24.73 16.20 -0.26
N GLU A 278 25.28 16.56 -1.42
CA GLU A 278 24.66 16.24 -2.72
C GLU A 278 24.85 14.75 -3.01
N LEU A 279 23.83 14.12 -3.60
CA LEU A 279 23.96 12.77 -4.13
C LEU A 279 25.10 12.70 -5.16
N ASP A 280 25.88 11.63 -5.14
CA ASP A 280 26.91 11.34 -6.14
C ASP A 280 26.92 9.85 -6.55
N ILE A 281 27.75 9.50 -7.55
CA ILE A 281 27.86 8.12 -8.03
C ILE A 281 28.42 7.18 -6.95
N GLY A 282 29.31 7.67 -6.08
CA GLY A 282 29.89 6.89 -5.00
C GLY A 282 28.85 6.49 -3.95
N ILE A 283 27.88 7.36 -3.66
CA ILE A 283 26.72 7.04 -2.82
C ILE A 283 25.88 5.94 -3.50
N LEU A 284 25.55 6.07 -4.80
CA LEU A 284 24.81 5.01 -5.51
C LEU A 284 25.54 3.66 -5.53
N GLN A 285 26.86 3.66 -5.61
CA GLN A 285 27.67 2.43 -5.53
C GLN A 285 27.59 1.78 -4.15
N LYS A 286 27.59 2.58 -3.06
CA LYS A 286 27.45 2.07 -1.69
C LYS A 286 26.02 1.69 -1.32
N HIS A 287 25.04 2.32 -1.96
CA HIS A 287 23.60 2.20 -1.71
C HIS A 287 22.87 1.77 -3.00
N PRO A 288 23.16 0.57 -3.53
CA PRO A 288 22.63 0.12 -4.83
C PRO A 288 21.11 -0.10 -4.83
N HIS A 289 20.47 -0.13 -3.66
CA HIS A 289 19.01 -0.16 -3.53
C HIS A 289 18.35 1.08 -4.14
N LEU A 290 19.02 2.24 -4.15
CA LEU A 290 18.55 3.45 -4.81
C LEU A 290 18.34 3.27 -6.32
N CYS A 291 19.08 2.34 -6.92
CA CYS A 291 18.94 2.00 -8.32
C CYS A 291 17.74 1.08 -8.61
N LEU A 292 17.00 0.65 -7.59
CA LEU A 292 15.73 -0.05 -7.77
C LEU A 292 14.55 0.89 -8.06
N LYS A 293 14.67 2.19 -7.77
CA LYS A 293 13.63 3.19 -8.08
C LYS A 293 14.22 4.41 -8.79
N PRO A 294 14.86 4.22 -9.96
CA PRO A 294 15.54 5.29 -10.67
C PRO A 294 14.59 6.41 -11.11
N LYS A 295 13.26 6.22 -11.12
CA LYS A 295 12.30 7.30 -11.39
C LYS A 295 12.39 8.48 -10.41
N TYR A 296 12.95 8.27 -9.23
CA TYR A 296 13.19 9.32 -8.22
C TYR A 296 14.58 9.95 -8.31
N LEU A 297 15.35 9.62 -9.35
CA LEU A 297 16.68 10.17 -9.59
C LEU A 297 16.67 11.07 -10.82
N ARG A 298 17.53 12.09 -10.85
CA ARG A 298 17.85 12.87 -12.06
C ARG A 298 18.43 11.95 -13.13
N GLN A 299 18.25 12.33 -14.40
CA GLN A 299 18.68 11.53 -15.56
C GLN A 299 20.16 11.07 -15.49
N LYS A 300 21.07 11.92 -14.98
CA LYS A 300 22.48 11.56 -14.78
C LYS A 300 22.66 10.32 -13.90
N PHE A 301 21.86 10.20 -12.83
CA PHE A 301 21.92 9.11 -11.87
C PHE A 301 21.13 7.89 -12.32
N GLN A 302 20.06 8.07 -13.10
CA GLN A 302 19.39 6.95 -13.78
C GLN A 302 20.36 6.21 -14.71
N GLN A 303 21.16 6.94 -15.48
CA GLN A 303 22.19 6.35 -16.33
C GLN A 303 23.31 5.71 -15.50
N ALA A 304 23.74 6.37 -14.41
CA ALA A 304 24.74 5.81 -13.51
C ALA A 304 24.29 4.47 -12.92
N CYS A 305 23.00 4.32 -12.56
CA CYS A 305 22.46 3.05 -12.07
C CYS A 305 22.59 1.90 -13.07
N LEU A 306 22.36 2.17 -14.36
CA LEU A 306 22.57 1.15 -15.41
C LEU A 306 24.03 0.75 -15.49
N ASP A 307 24.91 1.75 -15.58
CA ASP A 307 26.36 1.54 -15.62
C ASP A 307 26.86 0.76 -14.39
N ILE A 308 26.35 1.07 -13.20
CA ILE A 308 26.69 0.40 -11.94
C ILE A 308 26.31 -1.08 -11.99
N PHE A 309 25.10 -1.43 -12.43
CA PHE A 309 24.68 -2.82 -12.54
C PHE A 309 25.38 -3.57 -13.66
N GLU A 310 25.61 -2.96 -14.84
CA GLU A 310 26.31 -3.62 -15.95
C GLU A 310 27.79 -3.87 -15.65
N LYS A 311 28.46 -2.91 -15.02
CA LYS A 311 29.89 -2.99 -14.71
C LYS A 311 30.17 -3.61 -13.34
N HIS A 312 29.13 -3.96 -12.58
CA HIS A 312 29.22 -4.55 -11.24
C HIS A 312 30.07 -3.71 -10.26
N THR A 313 29.93 -2.39 -10.31
CA THR A 313 30.72 -1.47 -9.46
C THR A 313 30.03 -1.12 -8.13
N TYR A 314 28.92 -1.78 -7.80
CA TYR A 314 28.21 -1.59 -6.55
C TYR A 314 28.87 -2.40 -5.41
N ASP A 315 28.55 -2.02 -4.17
CA ASP A 315 28.79 -2.86 -3.00
C ASP A 315 27.88 -4.09 -3.05
N ALA A 316 28.49 -5.25 -3.35
CA ALA A 316 27.76 -6.50 -3.49
C ALA A 316 27.13 -6.97 -2.18
N GLN A 317 27.73 -6.65 -1.03
CA GLN A 317 27.18 -7.02 0.27
C GLN A 317 25.95 -6.17 0.59
N ALA A 318 26.01 -4.86 0.29
CA ALA A 318 24.87 -3.96 0.44
C ALA A 318 23.69 -4.41 -0.43
N LEU A 319 23.93 -4.69 -1.72
CA LEU A 319 22.88 -5.17 -2.61
C LEU A 319 22.30 -6.51 -2.11
N GLN A 320 23.16 -7.46 -1.74
CA GLN A 320 22.70 -8.75 -1.24
C GLN A 320 21.83 -8.60 0.02
N HIS A 321 22.19 -7.71 0.93
CA HIS A 321 21.41 -7.43 2.13
C HIS A 321 20.02 -6.91 1.80
N SER A 322 19.89 -5.91 0.92
CA SER A 322 18.60 -5.37 0.49
C SER A 322 17.75 -6.43 -0.22
N LEU A 323 18.35 -7.25 -1.09
CA LEU A 323 17.61 -8.28 -1.81
C LEU A 323 17.13 -9.42 -0.88
N GLN A 324 17.92 -9.86 0.10
CA GLN A 324 17.56 -11.00 0.96
C GLN A 324 16.24 -10.84 1.71
N ASN A 325 15.86 -9.60 2.04
CA ASN A 325 14.63 -9.29 2.76
C ASN A 325 13.40 -9.11 1.84
N LEU A 326 13.60 -9.14 0.52
CA LEU A 326 12.53 -8.92 -0.46
C LEU A 326 12.10 -10.24 -1.12
N PRO A 327 10.86 -10.72 -0.93
CA PRO A 327 10.35 -11.89 -1.65
C PRO A 327 10.16 -11.62 -3.15
N LEU A 328 9.98 -10.35 -3.54
CA LEU A 328 9.83 -9.87 -4.90
C LEU A 328 10.62 -8.57 -5.04
N VAL A 329 11.44 -8.46 -6.08
CA VAL A 329 12.28 -7.30 -6.37
C VAL A 329 11.83 -6.68 -7.68
N SER A 330 11.62 -5.37 -7.67
CA SER A 330 11.07 -4.63 -8.80
C SER A 330 11.91 -3.38 -9.12
N ILE A 331 12.02 -3.02 -10.40
CA ILE A 331 12.51 -1.70 -10.84
C ILE A 331 11.30 -0.82 -11.16
N ASN A 332 11.12 0.31 -10.47
CA ASN A 332 9.96 1.22 -10.69
C ASN A 332 8.59 0.50 -10.72
N ASN A 333 8.40 -0.55 -9.91
CA ASN A 333 7.25 -1.47 -9.89
C ASN A 333 7.19 -2.53 -11.01
N ALA A 334 8.12 -2.55 -11.96
CA ALA A 334 8.27 -3.65 -12.91
C ALA A 334 9.01 -4.82 -12.24
N PRO A 335 8.39 -6.00 -12.09
CA PRO A 335 8.99 -7.11 -11.36
C PRO A 335 10.17 -7.72 -12.14
N CYS A 336 11.30 -7.95 -11.46
CA CYS A 336 12.53 -8.45 -12.07
C CYS A 336 12.98 -9.80 -11.51
N LEU A 337 12.92 -9.98 -10.19
CA LEU A 337 13.38 -11.19 -9.51
C LEU A 337 12.39 -11.56 -8.42
N TYR A 338 12.19 -12.86 -8.18
CA TYR A 338 11.45 -13.33 -7.01
C TYR A 338 12.21 -14.45 -6.31
N ASN A 339 12.01 -14.56 -5.00
CA ASN A 339 12.70 -15.54 -4.19
C ASN A 339 11.81 -16.78 -3.95
N THR A 340 12.31 -17.94 -4.38
CA THR A 340 11.72 -19.25 -4.08
C THR A 340 12.63 -20.01 -3.13
N GLN A 341 12.30 -20.00 -1.84
CA GLN A 341 13.00 -20.79 -0.81
C GLN A 341 14.53 -20.56 -0.79
N GLY A 342 14.97 -19.30 -0.89
CA GLY A 342 16.38 -18.92 -0.89
C GLY A 342 17.04 -18.92 -2.28
N LYS A 343 16.30 -19.19 -3.35
CA LYS A 343 16.79 -19.13 -4.73
C LYS A 343 16.09 -18.05 -5.53
N TRP A 344 16.88 -17.18 -6.16
CA TRP A 344 16.37 -16.14 -7.05
C TRP A 344 15.94 -16.71 -8.40
N GLN A 345 14.71 -16.39 -8.79
CA GLN A 345 14.14 -16.71 -10.09
C GLN A 345 13.97 -15.42 -10.90
N LYS A 346 14.29 -15.48 -12.20
CA LYS A 346 14.22 -14.35 -13.10
C LYS A 346 12.81 -14.20 -13.65
N ILE A 347 12.29 -12.98 -13.63
CA ILE A 347 11.02 -12.63 -14.26
C ILE A 347 11.32 -12.04 -15.63
N LYS A 348 10.69 -12.54 -16.68
CA LYS A 348 10.90 -12.00 -18.03
C LYS A 348 10.52 -10.53 -18.06
N SER A 349 11.51 -9.66 -18.30
CA SER A 349 11.33 -8.21 -18.37
C SER A 349 11.91 -7.64 -19.66
N LYS A 350 11.37 -6.48 -20.07
CA LYS A 350 11.94 -5.64 -21.14
C LYS A 350 12.68 -4.43 -20.59
N ASP A 351 12.62 -4.22 -19.28
CA ASP A 351 13.30 -3.13 -18.60
C ASP A 351 14.81 -3.44 -18.54
N ILE A 352 15.63 -2.50 -19.02
CA ILE A 352 17.08 -2.68 -19.14
C ILE A 352 17.77 -2.82 -17.78
N LEU A 353 17.26 -2.17 -16.73
CA LEU A 353 17.79 -2.30 -15.38
C LEU A 353 17.38 -3.63 -14.76
N CYS A 354 16.15 -4.12 -15.00
CA CYS A 354 15.79 -5.49 -14.64
C CYS A 354 16.76 -6.49 -15.31
N LEU A 355 17.05 -6.32 -16.61
CA LEU A 355 17.94 -7.22 -17.35
C LEU A 355 19.38 -7.16 -16.83
N ALA A 356 19.85 -5.99 -16.40
CA ALA A 356 21.16 -5.83 -15.76
C ALA A 356 21.19 -6.51 -14.38
N LEU A 357 20.20 -6.23 -13.52
CA LEU A 357 20.02 -6.84 -12.20
C LEU A 357 19.96 -8.37 -12.27
N GLN A 358 19.31 -8.92 -13.31
CA GLN A 358 19.19 -10.37 -13.53
C GLN A 358 20.48 -11.07 -13.97
N LYS A 359 21.55 -10.32 -14.31
CA LYS A 359 22.86 -10.88 -14.64
C LYS A 359 23.78 -11.00 -13.41
N ILE A 360 23.38 -10.40 -12.29
CA ILE A 360 24.11 -10.46 -11.04
C ILE A 360 24.14 -11.92 -10.56
N PRO A 361 25.32 -12.47 -10.18
CA PRO A 361 25.49 -13.87 -9.79
C PRO A 361 24.62 -14.34 -8.62
#